data_AF-A0A919TMP4-F1
#
_entry.id   AF-A0A919TMP4-F1
#
_cell.length_a   1.000
_cell.length_b   1.000
_cell.length_c   1.000
_cell.angle_alpha   90.00
_cell.angle_beta   90.00
_cell.angle_gamma   90.00
#
_symmetry.space_group_name_H-M   'P 1'
#
loop_
_entity.id
_entity.type
_entity.pdbx_description
1 polymer ?
#
loop_
_entity_poly.entity_id
_entity_poly.type
_entity_poly.pdbx_seq_one_letter_code
_entity_poly.pdbx_strand_id
1 'polypeptide(L)'
;MHAVRRVGSVGEVELAGGGGTDMRVGIAHALSARPKPSIVVVLTDGYTPWPDAAPGSVRVVAGLVGRRAPEPPPWIETIRIPETL
;
A
#
# COMPACT_ATOMS: atom_id res chain seq x y z
N MET A 1 5.91 13.60 -3.25
CA MET A 1 5.71 13.19 -4.66
C MET A 1 4.84 11.95 -4.64
N HIS A 2 3.84 11.82 -5.54
CA HIS A 2 2.90 10.68 -5.56
C HIS A 2 2.81 10.11 -6.97
N ALA A 3 3.36 8.91 -7.20
CA ALA A 3 3.07 8.14 -8.39
C ALA A 3 2.02 7.09 -8.03
N VAL A 4 0.77 7.31 -8.42
CA VAL A 4 -0.30 6.30 -8.35
C VAL A 4 -0.67 5.92 -9.77
N ARG A 5 -0.46 4.65 -10.13
CA ARG A 5 -0.82 4.11 -11.45
C ARG A 5 -1.89 3.04 -11.27
N ARG A 6 -2.96 3.12 -12.07
CA ARG A 6 -3.95 2.05 -12.17
C ARG A 6 -3.34 0.92 -13.00
N VAL A 7 -3.34 -0.30 -12.45
CA VAL A 7 -2.87 -1.50 -13.14
C VAL A 7 -3.98 -2.54 -13.11
N GLY A 8 -4.28 -3.16 -14.26
CA GLY A 8 -5.40 -4.10 -14.44
C GLY A 8 -5.01 -5.57 -14.32
N SER A 9 -3.71 -5.89 -14.36
CA SER A 9 -3.18 -7.24 -14.19
C SER A 9 -1.90 -7.23 -13.35
N VAL A 10 -1.68 -8.26 -12.53
CA VAL A 10 -0.52 -8.36 -11.62
C VAL A 10 0.82 -8.31 -12.37
N GLY A 11 0.85 -8.70 -13.65
CA GLY A 11 2.06 -8.71 -14.49
C GLY A 11 2.52 -7.35 -15.02
N GLU A 12 1.76 -6.28 -14.83
CA GLU A 12 2.06 -4.93 -15.37
C GLU A 12 2.62 -3.95 -14.33
N VAL A 13 3.02 -4.45 -13.16
CA VAL A 13 3.51 -3.60 -12.06
C VAL A 13 5.02 -3.36 -12.20
N GLU A 14 5.40 -2.29 -12.89
CA GLU A 14 6.70 -1.66 -12.65
C GLU A 14 6.58 -0.77 -11.41
N LEU A 15 7.26 -1.16 -10.32
CA LEU A 15 7.33 -0.36 -9.11
C LEU A 15 8.17 0.88 -9.39
N ALA A 16 7.51 2.01 -9.64
CA ALA A 16 8.14 3.34 -9.62
C ALA A 16 8.48 3.70 -8.16
N GLY A 17 9.47 3.02 -7.58
CA GLY A 17 9.96 3.29 -6.24
C GLY A 17 10.59 4.68 -6.16
N GLY A 18 10.40 5.35 -5.03
CA GLY A 18 11.01 6.63 -4.68
C GLY A 18 10.58 7.02 -3.28
N GLY A 19 11.49 6.90 -2.29
CA GLY A 19 11.21 7.10 -0.87
C GLY A 19 10.41 8.39 -0.57
N GLY A 20 9.51 8.32 0.41
CA GLY A 20 8.70 9.46 0.87
C GLY A 20 7.28 9.56 0.29
N THR A 21 6.73 8.48 -0.29
CA THR A 21 5.33 8.48 -0.72
C THR A 21 4.42 8.36 0.50
N ASP A 22 3.58 9.35 0.75
CA ASP A 22 2.58 9.32 1.83
C ASP A 22 1.39 8.41 1.48
N MET A 23 1.26 7.29 2.20
CA MET A 23 0.22 6.28 1.95
C MET A 23 -1.17 6.74 2.35
N ARG A 24 -1.33 7.83 3.11
CA ARG A 24 -2.64 8.47 3.32
C ARG A 24 -3.23 8.92 1.98
N VAL A 25 -2.42 9.56 1.15
CA VAL A 25 -2.83 10.05 -0.18
C VAL A 25 -3.00 8.89 -1.15
N GLY A 26 -2.06 7.94 -1.18
CA GLY A 26 -2.12 6.78 -2.08
C GLY A 26 -3.36 5.92 -1.87
N ILE A 27 -3.67 5.61 -0.61
CA ILE A 27 -4.87 4.85 -0.24
C ILE A 27 -6.14 5.65 -0.55
N ALA A 28 -6.20 6.95 -0.21
CA ALA A 28 -7.35 7.79 -0.53
C ALA A 28 -7.63 7.83 -2.05
N HIS A 29 -6.58 7.94 -2.86
CA HIS A 29 -6.71 7.89 -4.31
C HIS A 29 -7.24 6.52 -4.78
N ALA A 30 -6.70 5.41 -4.28
CA ALA A 30 -7.19 4.07 -4.62
C ALA A 30 -8.69 3.88 -4.26
N LEU A 31 -9.12 4.40 -3.11
CA LEU A 31 -10.51 4.32 -2.65
C LEU A 31 -11.49 5.13 -3.49
N SER A 32 -11.00 6.15 -4.21
CA SER A 32 -11.81 6.96 -5.13
C SER A 32 -12.13 6.25 -6.44
N ALA A 33 -11.47 5.12 -6.73
CA ALA A 33 -11.71 4.34 -7.93
C ALA A 33 -13.18 3.90 -8.05
N ARG A 34 -13.65 3.80 -9.31
CA ARG A 34 -14.98 3.32 -9.66
C ARG A 34 -14.85 2.12 -10.61
N PRO A 35 -15.38 0.94 -10.23
CA PRO A 35 -16.07 0.62 -8.97
C PRO A 35 -15.15 0.74 -7.74
N LYS A 36 -15.76 0.95 -6.56
CA LYS A 36 -15.02 1.06 -5.29
C LYS A 36 -14.31 -0.28 -5.02
N PRO A 37 -13.02 -0.29 -4.70
CA PRO A 37 -12.31 -1.54 -4.45
C PRO A 37 -12.79 -2.19 -3.16
N SER A 38 -12.83 -3.53 -3.15
CA SER A 38 -13.03 -4.31 -1.91
C SER A 38 -11.75 -4.43 -1.09
N ILE A 39 -10.59 -4.41 -1.76
CA ILE A 39 -9.27 -4.56 -1.15
C ILE A 39 -8.29 -3.57 -1.81
N VAL A 40 -7.42 -2.95 -1.00
CA VAL A 40 -6.26 -2.19 -1.44
C VAL A 40 -5.01 -2.90 -0.93
N VAL A 41 -4.09 -3.24 -1.85
CA VAL A 41 -2.80 -3.85 -1.50
C VAL A 41 -1.71 -2.80 -1.69
N VAL A 42 -0.89 -2.59 -0.65
CA VAL A 42 0.23 -1.66 -0.65
C VAL A 42 1.52 -2.45 -0.54
N LEU A 43 2.43 -2.29 -1.51
CA LEU A 43 3.79 -2.84 -1.43
C LEU A 43 4.76 -1.71 -1.09
N THR A 44 5.45 -1.82 0.05
CA THR A 44 6.29 -0.74 0.59
C THR A 44 7.35 -1.28 1.54
N ASP A 45 8.43 -0.53 1.75
CA ASP A 45 9.39 -0.75 2.84
C ASP A 45 8.84 -0.33 4.22
N GLY A 46 7.62 0.23 4.26
CA GLY A 46 6.90 0.62 5.47
C GLY A 46 7.22 2.03 5.96
N TYR A 47 8.22 2.71 5.41
CA TYR A 47 8.64 4.05 5.84
C TYR A 47 7.78 5.15 5.22
N THR A 48 6.51 5.18 5.63
CA THR A 48 5.49 6.09 5.12
C THR A 48 4.47 6.44 6.21
N PRO A 49 3.93 7.67 6.21
CA PRO A 49 2.72 7.96 6.98
C PRO A 49 1.55 7.07 6.54
N TRP A 50 0.96 6.37 7.51
CA TRP A 50 -0.25 5.57 7.32
C TRP A 50 -1.50 6.35 7.78
N PRO A 51 -2.70 6.02 7.30
CA PRO A 51 -3.94 6.56 7.86
C PRO A 51 -4.14 6.08 9.31
N ASP A 52 -4.62 6.96 10.18
CA ASP A 52 -4.84 6.61 11.60
C ASP A 52 -6.01 5.63 11.79
N ALA A 53 -6.97 5.63 10.87
CA ALA A 53 -8.19 4.81 10.94
C ALA A 53 -8.48 4.07 9.63
N ALA A 54 -9.14 2.91 9.77
CA ALA A 54 -9.52 2.08 8.64
C ALA A 54 -10.54 2.76 7.70
N PRO A 55 -10.43 2.58 6.37
CA PRO A 55 -11.31 3.21 5.38
C PRO A 55 -12.66 2.49 5.21
N GLY A 56 -13.42 2.36 6.30
CA GLY A 56 -14.75 1.76 6.32
C GLY A 56 -14.75 0.30 5.86
N SER A 57 -15.50 -0.01 4.80
CA SER A 57 -15.71 -1.38 4.30
C SER A 57 -14.56 -1.96 3.45
N VAL A 58 -13.45 -1.24 3.26
CA VAL A 58 -12.35 -1.66 2.38
C VAL A 58 -11.22 -2.22 3.22
N ARG A 59 -10.77 -3.43 2.89
CA ARG A 59 -9.59 -4.04 3.53
C ARG A 59 -8.33 -3.44 2.93
N VAL A 60 -7.38 -3.06 3.78
CA VAL A 60 -6.04 -2.65 3.37
C VAL A 60 -5.06 -3.72 3.81
N VAL A 61 -4.25 -4.19 2.86
CA VAL A 61 -3.18 -5.16 3.10
C VAL A 61 -1.84 -4.50 2.78
N ALA A 62 -0.92 -4.48 3.73
CA ALA A 62 0.45 -4.02 3.55
C ALA A 62 1.38 -5.21 3.32
N GLY A 63 1.90 -5.36 2.11
CA GLY A 63 3.06 -6.18 1.80
C GLY A 63 4.33 -5.42 2.14
N LEU A 64 4.89 -5.69 3.32
CA LEU A 64 6.10 -5.03 3.80
C LEU A 64 7.34 -5.74 3.27
N VAL A 65 8.09 -5.05 2.40
CA VAL A 65 9.33 -5.54 1.81
C VAL A 65 10.49 -5.22 2.74
N GLY A 66 11.37 -6.20 2.94
CA GLY A 66 12.57 -6.02 3.73
C GLY A 66 12.38 -6.33 5.22
N ARG A 67 13.50 -6.58 5.91
CA ARG A 67 13.49 -7.16 7.27
C ARG A 67 13.17 -6.15 8.37
N ARG A 68 13.29 -4.85 8.09
CA ARG A 68 13.21 -3.76 9.08
C ARG A 68 12.07 -2.78 8.80
N ALA A 69 11.05 -3.22 8.08
CA ALA A 69 9.87 -2.39 7.86
C ALA A 69 9.16 -2.12 9.20
N PRO A 70 8.85 -0.85 9.53
CA PRO A 70 8.09 -0.51 10.72
C PRO A 70 6.66 -1.08 10.63
N GLU A 71 6.05 -1.34 11.77
CA GLU A 71 4.69 -1.87 11.81
C GLU A 71 3.68 -0.78 11.44
N PRO A 72 2.74 -1.03 10.51
CA PRO A 72 1.62 -0.14 10.25
C PRO A 72 0.62 -0.12 11.40
N PRO A 73 -0.39 0.77 11.37
CA PRO A 73 -1.51 0.73 12.29
C PRO A 73 -2.18 -0.66 12.35
N PRO A 74 -2.67 -1.11 13.52
CA PRO A 74 -3.11 -2.50 13.75
C PRO A 74 -4.35 -2.91 12.95
N TRP A 75 -5.06 -1.95 12.34
CA TRP A 75 -6.20 -2.24 11.46
C TRP A 75 -5.76 -2.65 10.05
N ILE A 76 -4.49 -2.45 9.69
CA ILE A 76 -3.90 -2.88 8.43
C ILE A 76 -3.44 -4.31 8.57
N GLU A 77 -3.84 -5.16 7.63
CA GLU A 77 -3.32 -6.51 7.57
C GLU A 77 -1.92 -6.52 6.99
N THR A 78 -0.95 -7.04 7.74
CA THR A 78 0.46 -7.03 7.35
C THR A 78 0.91 -8.40 6.85
N ILE A 79 1.47 -8.43 5.63
CA ILE A 79 2.20 -9.56 5.08
C ILE A 79 3.67 -9.16 4.97
N ARG A 80 4.58 -9.89 5.61
CA ARG A 80 6.02 -9.66 5.47
C ARG A 80 6.56 -10.37 4.24
N ILE A 81 7.18 -9.61 3.34
CA ILE A 81 7.78 -10.11 2.10
C ILE A 81 9.30 -10.12 2.30
N PRO A 82 9.92 -11.31 2.48
CA PRO A 82 11.36 -11.40 2.60
C PRO A 82 12.04 -11.01 1.29
N GLU A 83 13.13 -10.25 1.39
CA GLU A 83 14.06 -10.08 0.27
C GLU A 83 14.62 -11.47 -0.07
N THR A 84 14.40 -11.92 -1.31
CA THR A 84 15.05 -13.14 -1.80
C THR A 84 16.50 -12.77 -2.12
N LEU A 85 17.46 -13.55 -1.60
CA LEU A 85 18.88 -13.42 -1.91
C LEU A 85 19.17 -13.81 -3.36
#